data_AF-T1HR37-F1
#
_entry.id   AF-T1HR37-F1
#
_cell.length_a   1.000
_cell.length_b   1.000
_cell.length_c   1.000
_cell.angle_alpha   90.00
_cell.angle_beta   90.00
_cell.angle_gamma   90.00
#
_symmetry.space_group_name_H-M   'P 1'
#
loop_
_entity.id
_entity.type
_entity.pdbx_description
1 polymer ?
#
loop_
_entity_poly.entity_id
_entity_poly.type
_entity_poly.pdbx_seq_one_letter_code
_entity_poly.pdbx_strand_id
1 'polypeptide(L)'
;KEEFYDCLGNCIEKVPQYDTLILMGDFNAKIGKEEALKRVAGKYSLHDTTSENGMLMAQCAEMHSSDIIDFRSLRGPYCDSDHYLVKAKLRQKIAQVERPGTVKRTKWCTDKLRMSEVCKKYQESIDREMEKEISLENDISMGIDTRWKVVKEVMRRAAEETIGETKTGRNEEWFSERCKNSIEKRNQARLKLLQRYTRQNLEDYNAKRREAKRICREEKRKSINKRLENIENMNGEHNTRKFYK
;
A
#
# COMPACT_ATOMS: atom_id res chain seq x y z
N LYS A 1 36.48 9.95 -29.54
CA LYS A 1 35.19 9.22 -29.64
C LYS A 1 34.87 8.55 -28.31
N GLU A 2 35.78 7.78 -27.74
CA GLU A 2 35.64 7.21 -26.38
C GLU A 2 35.42 8.29 -25.32
N GLU A 3 36.21 9.38 -25.35
CA GLU A 3 36.03 10.54 -24.45
C GLU A 3 34.60 11.11 -24.43
N PHE A 4 33.89 11.07 -25.57
CA PHE A 4 32.51 11.54 -25.65
C PHE A 4 31.56 10.60 -24.89
N TYR A 5 31.73 9.29 -25.03
CA TYR A 5 30.89 8.30 -24.34
C TYR A 5 31.21 8.21 -22.84
N ASP A 6 32.47 8.44 -22.46
CA ASP A 6 32.86 8.57 -21.04
C ASP A 6 32.25 9.82 -20.41
N CYS A 7 32.32 10.97 -21.10
CA CYS A 7 31.65 12.18 -20.66
C CYS A 7 30.14 11.99 -20.56
N LEU A 8 29.55 11.24 -21.48
CA LEU A 8 28.12 10.94 -21.47
C LEU A 8 27.73 10.09 -20.25
N GLY A 9 28.49 9.03 -19.94
CA GLY A 9 28.31 8.23 -18.73
C GLY A 9 28.38 9.09 -17.46
N ASN A 10 29.41 9.93 -17.35
CA ASN A 10 29.57 10.86 -16.23
C ASN A 10 28.41 11.88 -16.12
N CYS A 11 27.79 12.26 -17.23
CA CYS A 11 26.62 13.15 -17.21
C CYS A 11 25.37 12.40 -16.72
N ILE A 12 25.19 11.13 -17.11
CA ILE A 12 24.09 10.28 -16.64
C ILE A 12 24.15 10.10 -15.12
N GLU A 13 25.35 9.92 -14.56
CA GLU A 13 25.53 9.77 -13.10
C GLU A 13 25.20 11.04 -12.30
N LYS A 14 25.37 12.21 -12.90
CA LYS A 14 25.04 13.49 -12.24
C LYS A 14 23.54 13.76 -12.19
N VAL A 15 22.73 13.04 -12.97
CA VAL A 15 21.27 13.19 -12.96
C VAL A 15 20.71 12.60 -11.67
N PRO A 16 19.87 13.33 -10.92
CA PRO A 16 19.30 12.82 -9.68
C PRO A 16 18.48 11.54 -9.89
N GLN A 17 18.58 10.60 -8.95
CA GLN A 17 17.97 9.27 -9.06
C GLN A 17 16.43 9.24 -9.10
N TYR A 18 15.78 10.37 -8.82
CA TYR A 18 14.32 10.50 -8.83
C TYR A 18 13.76 10.86 -10.21
N ASP A 19 14.60 11.28 -11.17
CA ASP A 19 14.17 11.72 -12.49
C ASP A 19 14.24 10.62 -13.54
N THR A 20 13.31 10.68 -14.51
CA THR A 20 13.37 9.81 -15.70
C THR A 20 14.32 10.44 -16.71
N LEU A 21 15.42 9.75 -17.02
CA LEU A 21 16.34 10.19 -18.05
C LEU A 21 15.98 9.59 -19.41
N ILE A 22 15.83 10.46 -20.41
CA ILE A 22 15.63 10.07 -21.81
C ILE A 22 16.81 10.61 -22.60
N LEU A 23 17.65 9.71 -23.10
CA LEU A 23 18.71 10.03 -24.03
C LEU A 23 18.20 9.84 -25.46
N MET A 24 18.25 10.90 -26.27
CA MET A 24 17.88 10.84 -27.68
C MET A 24 18.85 11.69 -28.50
N GLY A 25 19.24 11.18 -29.67
CA GLY A 25 20.15 11.91 -30.56
C GLY A 25 20.61 11.07 -31.74
N ASP A 26 21.25 11.73 -32.69
CA ASP A 26 22.00 11.06 -33.75
C ASP A 26 23.40 10.75 -33.21
N PHE A 27 23.56 9.52 -32.70
CA PHE A 27 24.83 8.99 -32.23
C PHE A 27 25.61 8.26 -33.32
N ASN A 28 25.11 8.29 -34.58
CA ASN A 28 25.61 7.50 -35.70
C ASN A 28 25.85 6.03 -35.29
N ALA A 29 24.87 5.47 -34.57
CA ALA A 29 24.98 4.19 -33.87
C ALA A 29 23.81 3.27 -34.28
N LYS A 30 24.17 2.10 -34.78
CA LYS A 30 23.26 1.00 -35.11
C LYS A 30 23.34 -0.06 -34.02
N ILE A 31 22.20 -0.37 -33.41
CA ILE A 31 22.07 -1.38 -32.36
C ILE A 31 21.41 -2.62 -32.95
N GLY A 32 22.10 -3.75 -32.88
CA GLY A 32 21.65 -5.04 -33.42
C GLY A 32 20.67 -5.78 -32.50
N LYS A 33 20.22 -6.95 -32.97
CA LYS A 33 19.41 -7.93 -32.21
C LYS A 33 20.27 -9.06 -31.63
N GLU A 34 21.59 -8.88 -31.59
CA GLU A 34 22.56 -9.87 -31.12
C GLU A 34 22.22 -10.32 -29.69
N GLU A 35 22.37 -11.62 -29.42
CA GLU A 35 21.98 -12.22 -28.13
C GLU A 35 22.76 -11.60 -26.96
N ALA A 36 23.99 -11.14 -27.20
CA ALA A 36 24.81 -10.41 -26.21
C ALA A 36 24.13 -9.13 -25.72
N LEU A 37 23.43 -8.40 -26.60
CA LEU A 37 22.81 -7.11 -26.29
C LEU A 37 21.33 -7.20 -25.92
N LYS A 38 20.76 -8.40 -25.93
CA LYS A 38 19.33 -8.62 -25.67
C LYS A 38 18.89 -8.12 -24.30
N ARG A 39 19.79 -8.09 -23.32
CA ARG A 39 19.52 -7.55 -21.98
C ARG A 39 19.22 -6.04 -22.00
N VAL A 40 19.89 -5.31 -22.88
CA VAL A 40 19.82 -3.84 -22.96
C VAL A 40 18.90 -3.41 -24.10
N ALA A 41 19.12 -3.94 -25.30
CA ALA A 41 18.42 -3.55 -26.52
C ALA A 41 17.07 -4.26 -26.73
N GLY A 42 16.85 -5.38 -26.04
CA GLY A 42 15.65 -6.19 -26.19
C GLY A 42 15.56 -6.89 -27.55
N LYS A 43 14.37 -7.41 -27.88
CA LYS A 43 14.13 -8.22 -29.09
C LYS A 43 13.75 -7.42 -30.33
N TYR A 44 13.50 -6.11 -30.17
CA TYR A 44 12.81 -5.28 -31.17
C TYR A 44 13.72 -4.20 -31.81
N SER A 45 15.03 -4.39 -31.78
CA SER A 45 15.99 -3.52 -32.49
C SER A 45 15.78 -3.57 -34.01
N LEU A 46 16.06 -2.46 -34.69
CA LEU A 46 15.87 -2.35 -36.14
C LEU A 46 16.92 -3.14 -36.94
N HIS A 47 18.14 -3.27 -36.41
CA HIS A 47 19.28 -3.89 -37.09
C HIS A 47 19.53 -5.31 -36.59
N ASP A 48 20.17 -6.14 -37.41
CA ASP A 48 20.62 -7.47 -37.00
C ASP A 48 21.99 -7.39 -36.31
N THR A 49 22.91 -6.56 -36.82
CA THR A 49 24.26 -6.36 -36.29
C THR A 49 24.44 -4.98 -35.65
N THR A 50 25.37 -4.91 -34.70
CA THR A 50 25.72 -3.69 -33.97
C THR A 50 26.94 -3.00 -34.60
N SER A 51 26.85 -1.69 -34.86
CA SER A 51 28.02 -0.89 -35.29
C SER A 51 28.98 -0.64 -34.13
N GLU A 52 30.24 -0.29 -34.40
CA GLU A 52 31.24 0.08 -33.39
C GLU A 52 30.75 1.16 -32.40
N ASN A 53 30.18 2.26 -32.91
CA ASN A 53 29.56 3.30 -32.07
C ASN A 53 28.36 2.77 -31.26
N GLY A 54 27.60 1.86 -31.83
CA GLY A 54 26.51 1.16 -31.15
C GLY A 54 27.00 0.28 -30.00
N MET A 55 28.21 -0.27 -30.13
CA MET A 55 28.81 -1.12 -29.11
C MET A 55 29.31 -0.28 -27.93
N LEU A 56 29.91 0.89 -28.18
CA LEU A 56 30.26 1.86 -27.12
C LEU A 56 29.02 2.33 -26.35
N MET A 57 27.94 2.63 -27.06
CA MET A 57 26.66 2.98 -26.45
C MET A 57 26.05 1.82 -25.65
N ALA A 58 26.15 0.60 -26.16
CA ALA A 58 25.67 -0.59 -25.47
C ALA A 58 26.48 -0.89 -24.19
N GLN A 59 27.80 -0.66 -24.18
CA GLN A 59 28.64 -0.79 -22.99
C GLN A 59 28.27 0.22 -21.91
N CYS A 60 28.09 1.49 -22.29
CA CYS A 60 27.59 2.53 -21.38
C CYS A 60 26.21 2.14 -20.80
N ALA A 61 25.36 1.56 -21.65
CA ALA A 61 24.06 1.08 -21.24
C ALA A 61 24.13 -0.18 -20.34
N GLU A 62 25.05 -1.11 -20.59
CA GLU A 62 25.27 -2.29 -19.73
C GLU A 62 25.71 -1.91 -18.32
N MET A 63 26.56 -0.88 -18.20
CA MET A 63 26.98 -0.31 -16.91
C MET A 63 25.78 0.15 -16.07
N HIS A 64 24.71 0.62 -16.71
CA HIS A 64 23.46 1.02 -16.08
C HIS A 64 22.30 0.03 -16.33
N SER A 65 22.59 -1.23 -16.65
CA SER A 65 21.58 -2.22 -17.10
C SER A 65 20.44 -2.50 -16.10
N SER A 66 20.63 -2.20 -14.82
CA SER A 66 19.61 -2.33 -13.78
C SER A 66 18.50 -1.28 -13.89
N ASP A 67 18.82 -0.14 -14.52
CA ASP A 67 17.97 1.05 -14.61
C ASP A 67 17.44 1.28 -16.03
N ILE A 68 17.95 0.57 -17.04
CA ILE A 68 17.47 0.72 -18.41
C ILE A 68 16.13 0.03 -18.62
N ILE A 69 15.19 0.76 -19.22
CA ILE A 69 13.87 0.27 -19.61
C ILE A 69 13.85 -0.10 -21.09
N ASP A 70 14.43 0.74 -21.95
CA ASP A 70 14.39 0.58 -23.41
C ASP A 70 15.64 1.22 -24.02
N PHE A 71 16.29 0.54 -24.96
CA PHE A 71 17.47 1.03 -25.67
C PHE A 71 17.42 0.54 -27.11
N ARG A 72 17.25 1.45 -28.08
CA ARG A 72 17.10 1.01 -29.49
C ARG A 72 17.41 2.10 -30.49
N SER A 73 17.83 1.68 -31.67
CA SER A 73 17.89 2.53 -32.86
C SER A 73 16.49 2.66 -33.49
N LEU A 74 16.13 3.89 -33.82
CA LEU A 74 14.89 4.31 -34.47
C LEU A 74 15.23 5.00 -35.79
N ARG A 75 14.32 4.94 -36.77
CA ARG A 75 14.43 5.80 -37.96
C ARG A 75 14.22 7.26 -37.55
N GLY A 76 14.96 8.16 -38.19
CA GLY A 76 14.75 9.60 -38.05
C GLY A 76 13.35 10.05 -38.47
N PRO A 77 12.98 11.31 -38.16
CA PRO A 77 11.65 11.86 -38.45
C PRO A 77 11.39 12.05 -39.96
N TYR A 78 12.43 12.10 -40.78
CA TYR A 78 12.32 12.25 -42.23
C TYR A 78 12.45 10.89 -42.92
N CYS A 79 11.44 10.53 -43.72
CA CYS A 79 11.34 9.24 -44.41
C CYS A 79 12.41 9.00 -45.48
N ASP A 80 13.06 10.06 -45.96
CA ASP A 80 14.15 10.05 -46.94
C ASP A 80 15.55 10.03 -46.31
N SER A 81 15.64 10.27 -45.00
CA SER A 81 16.91 10.23 -44.28
C SER A 81 17.29 8.79 -43.90
N ASP A 82 18.50 8.38 -44.24
CA ASP A 82 19.11 7.12 -43.83
C ASP A 82 19.68 7.17 -42.41
N HIS A 83 19.46 8.29 -41.71
CA HIS A 83 19.87 8.54 -40.35
C HIS A 83 19.06 7.72 -39.33
N TYR A 84 19.78 7.12 -38.38
CA TYR A 84 19.21 6.37 -37.27
C TYR A 84 19.42 7.13 -35.97
N LEU A 85 18.32 7.41 -35.26
CA LEU A 85 18.36 8.01 -33.93
C LEU A 85 18.44 6.91 -32.88
N VAL A 86 19.33 7.05 -31.89
CA VAL A 86 19.33 6.16 -30.74
C VAL A 86 18.48 6.76 -29.64
N LYS A 87 17.61 5.94 -29.06
CA LYS A 87 16.80 6.28 -27.89
C LYS A 87 17.16 5.34 -26.75
N ALA A 88 17.55 5.90 -25.61
CA ALA A 88 17.68 5.19 -24.34
C ALA A 88 16.71 5.78 -23.31
N LYS A 89 15.95 4.91 -22.64
CA LYS A 89 15.06 5.26 -21.54
C LYS A 89 15.57 4.60 -20.27
N LEU A 90 15.92 5.40 -19.28
CA LEU A 90 16.42 4.95 -17.99
C LEU A 90 15.45 5.33 -16.86
N ARG A 91 15.32 4.44 -15.86
CA ARG A 91 14.61 4.64 -14.60
C ARG A 91 15.45 4.08 -13.47
N GLN A 92 16.12 4.97 -12.75
CA GLN A 92 16.84 4.59 -11.55
C GLN A 92 15.85 4.13 -10.47
N LYS A 93 16.13 2.97 -9.86
CA LYS A 93 15.27 2.40 -8.80
C LYS A 93 15.54 3.09 -7.47
N ILE A 94 14.51 3.68 -6.87
CA ILE A 94 14.57 4.24 -5.52
C ILE A 94 14.83 3.09 -4.53
N ALA A 95 15.90 3.19 -3.73
CA ALA A 95 16.02 2.39 -2.52
C ALA A 95 14.89 2.78 -1.57
N GLN A 96 13.92 1.90 -1.36
CA GLN A 96 12.83 2.16 -0.43
C GLN A 96 13.42 2.22 0.99
N VAL A 97 13.65 3.42 1.49
CA VAL A 97 14.01 3.63 2.89
C VAL A 97 12.80 3.26 3.73
N GLU A 98 12.88 2.10 4.39
CA GLU A 98 11.87 1.69 5.37
C GLU A 98 11.90 2.68 6.53
N ARG A 99 11.02 3.69 6.46
CA ARG A 99 10.78 4.56 7.61
C ARG A 99 10.20 3.69 8.72
N PRO A 100 10.72 3.74 9.96
CA PRO A 100 10.12 3.01 11.06
C PRO A 100 8.64 3.39 11.12
N GLY A 101 7.78 2.39 10.98
CA GLY A 101 6.34 2.61 10.90
C GLY A 101 5.87 3.43 12.09
N THR A 102 5.03 4.44 11.85
CA THR A 102 4.46 5.24 12.93
C THR A 102 3.71 4.31 13.90
N VAL A 103 4.08 4.36 15.19
CA VAL A 103 3.38 3.57 16.23
C VAL A 103 1.90 3.95 16.19
N LYS A 104 1.04 2.96 15.89
CA LYS A 104 -0.41 3.18 15.86
C LYS A 104 -0.87 3.53 17.26
N ARG A 105 -1.47 4.71 17.43
CA ARG A 105 -2.12 5.10 18.69
C ARG A 105 -3.34 4.22 18.91
N THR A 106 -3.44 3.59 20.08
CA THR A 106 -4.64 2.86 20.51
C THR A 106 -5.76 3.87 20.73
N LYS A 107 -6.94 3.58 20.17
CA LYS A 107 -8.13 4.42 20.34
C LYS A 107 -9.05 3.78 21.36
N TRP A 108 -9.25 4.41 22.51
CA TRP A 108 -10.13 3.90 23.56
C TRP A 108 -11.62 4.08 23.22
N CYS A 109 -12.46 3.12 23.62
CA CYS A 109 -13.90 3.11 23.31
C CYS A 109 -14.69 4.09 24.19
N THR A 110 -14.56 5.40 23.92
CA THR A 110 -15.21 6.48 24.69
C THR A 110 -16.74 6.36 24.78
N ASP A 111 -17.37 5.61 23.87
CA ASP A 111 -18.82 5.41 23.88
C ASP A 111 -19.29 4.61 25.11
N LYS A 112 -18.46 3.70 25.63
CA LYS A 112 -18.77 2.95 26.85
C LYS A 112 -18.84 3.85 28.09
N LEU A 113 -18.11 4.97 28.10
CA LEU A 113 -18.16 5.94 29.20
C LEU A 113 -19.47 6.74 29.25
N ARG A 114 -20.31 6.68 28.20
CA ARG A 114 -21.67 7.24 28.28
C ARG A 114 -22.57 6.46 29.22
N MET A 115 -22.23 5.20 29.51
CA MET A 115 -22.92 4.40 30.50
C MET A 115 -22.45 4.81 31.91
N SER A 116 -23.38 5.29 32.74
CA SER A 116 -23.08 5.78 34.09
C SER A 116 -22.35 4.74 34.96
N GLU A 117 -22.71 3.46 34.81
CA GLU A 117 -22.10 2.34 35.54
C GLU A 117 -20.62 2.13 35.18
N VAL A 118 -20.28 2.21 33.89
CA VAL A 118 -18.90 2.03 33.41
C VAL A 118 -18.03 3.21 33.82
N CYS A 119 -18.60 4.41 33.81
CA CYS A 119 -17.92 5.61 34.29
C CYS A 119 -17.55 5.49 35.78
N LYS A 120 -18.48 5.04 36.64
CA LYS A 120 -18.20 4.83 38.07
C LYS A 120 -17.14 3.77 38.30
N LYS A 121 -17.23 2.62 37.62
CA LYS A 121 -16.22 1.55 37.69
C LYS A 121 -14.83 2.03 37.27
N TYR A 122 -14.75 2.90 36.26
CA TYR A 122 -13.48 3.48 35.82
C TYR A 122 -12.89 4.43 36.87
N GLN A 123 -13.71 5.27 37.49
CA GLN A 123 -13.28 6.14 38.59
C GLN A 123 -12.75 5.33 39.77
N GLU A 124 -13.54 4.35 40.24
CA GLU A 124 -13.13 3.45 41.33
C GLU A 124 -11.84 2.66 41.00
N SER A 125 -11.66 2.30 39.73
CA SER A 125 -10.44 1.63 39.28
C SER A 125 -9.22 2.55 39.26
N ILE A 126 -9.38 3.82 38.91
CA ILE A 126 -8.28 4.80 38.98
C ILE A 126 -7.93 5.06 40.43
N ASP A 127 -8.92 5.34 41.28
CA ASP A 127 -8.70 5.72 42.67
C ASP A 127 -7.97 4.60 43.41
N ARG A 128 -8.44 3.35 43.26
CA ARG A 128 -7.80 2.17 43.86
C ARG A 128 -6.35 1.98 43.39
N GLU A 129 -6.08 2.16 42.11
CA GLU A 129 -4.74 1.90 41.57
C GLU A 129 -3.78 3.06 41.85
N MET A 130 -4.29 4.29 41.93
CA MET A 130 -3.54 5.45 42.42
C MET A 130 -3.16 5.30 43.89
N GLU A 131 -4.07 4.85 44.75
CA GLU A 131 -3.78 4.62 46.17
C GLU A 131 -2.68 3.57 46.36
N LYS A 132 -2.67 2.50 45.56
CA LYS A 132 -1.61 1.48 45.59
C LYS A 132 -0.24 2.06 45.24
N GLU A 133 -0.14 2.82 44.16
CA GLU A 133 1.13 3.40 43.70
C GLU A 133 1.63 4.50 44.65
N ILE A 134 0.73 5.33 45.21
CA ILE A 134 1.08 6.34 46.24
C ILE A 134 1.64 5.68 47.51
N SER A 135 1.12 4.51 47.88
CA SER A 135 1.58 3.76 49.06
C SER A 135 3.00 3.20 48.90
N LEU A 136 3.45 2.99 47.66
CA LEU A 136 4.75 2.42 47.32
C LEU A 136 5.86 3.49 47.15
N GLU A 137 5.49 4.74 46.84
CA GLU A 137 6.43 5.82 46.48
C GLU A 137 6.53 6.93 47.56
N ASN A 138 6.94 6.57 48.78
CA ASN A 138 7.36 7.56 49.79
C ASN A 138 8.76 8.16 49.52
N ASP A 139 9.38 7.89 48.38
CA ASP A 139 10.70 8.42 48.03
C ASP A 139 10.58 9.71 47.19
N ILE A 140 10.79 10.84 47.87
CA ILE A 140 10.76 12.22 47.37
C ILE A 140 11.84 12.47 46.25
N SER A 141 12.66 11.46 45.93
CA SER A 141 13.71 11.51 44.91
C SER A 141 13.22 11.25 43.47
N MET A 142 11.95 10.88 43.27
CA MET A 142 11.40 10.61 41.94
C MET A 142 11.06 11.90 41.19
N GLY A 143 11.80 12.17 40.11
CA GLY A 143 11.58 13.36 39.27
C GLY A 143 10.17 13.44 38.69
N ILE A 144 9.69 14.65 38.39
CA ILE A 144 8.32 14.90 37.87
C ILE A 144 7.97 14.00 36.67
N ASP A 145 8.95 13.64 35.83
CA ASP A 145 8.77 12.75 34.68
C ASP A 145 8.41 11.30 35.06
N THR A 146 8.97 10.77 36.16
CA THR A 146 8.65 9.42 36.61
C THR A 146 7.24 9.37 37.21
N ARG A 147 6.86 10.39 37.99
CA ARG A 147 5.49 10.52 38.50
C ARG A 147 4.44 10.60 37.38
N TRP A 148 4.73 11.34 36.32
CA TRP A 148 3.84 11.39 35.15
C TRP A 148 3.75 10.05 34.41
N LYS A 149 4.84 9.27 34.36
CA LYS A 149 4.82 7.92 33.77
C LYS A 149 3.94 6.97 34.57
N VAL A 150 3.99 7.03 35.91
CA VAL A 150 3.12 6.22 36.79
C VAL A 150 1.66 6.57 36.56
N VAL A 151 1.31 7.86 36.61
CA VAL A 151 -0.07 8.34 36.36
C VAL A 151 -0.58 7.88 35.00
N LYS A 152 0.25 8.00 33.96
CA LYS A 152 -0.08 7.57 32.61
C LYS A 152 -0.33 6.06 32.53
N GLU A 153 0.47 5.27 33.22
CA GLU A 153 0.35 3.81 33.22
C GLU A 153 -0.89 3.34 33.99
N VAL A 154 -1.19 3.96 35.14
CA VAL A 154 -2.43 3.73 35.90
C VAL A 154 -3.66 4.02 35.04
N MET A 155 -3.69 5.18 34.37
CA MET A 155 -4.80 5.53 33.46
C MET A 155 -4.92 4.53 32.31
N ARG A 156 -3.80 4.07 31.74
CA ARG A 156 -3.79 3.08 30.66
C ARG A 156 -4.38 1.76 31.12
N ARG A 157 -3.95 1.23 32.28
CA ARG A 157 -4.44 -0.05 32.84
C ARG A 157 -5.92 0.01 33.19
N ALA A 158 -6.35 1.07 33.88
CA ALA A 158 -7.76 1.26 34.21
C ALA A 158 -8.63 1.35 32.94
N ALA A 159 -8.13 2.00 31.89
CA ALA A 159 -8.85 2.13 30.62
C ALA A 159 -8.91 0.78 29.88
N GLU A 160 -7.85 -0.02 29.96
CA GLU A 160 -7.79 -1.36 29.38
C GLU A 160 -8.78 -2.34 30.06
N GLU A 161 -8.88 -2.28 31.39
CA GLU A 161 -9.78 -3.12 32.19
C GLU A 161 -11.27 -2.77 31.96
N THR A 162 -11.61 -1.48 31.95
CA THR A 162 -13.02 -1.05 31.95
C THR A 162 -13.56 -0.75 30.54
N ILE A 163 -12.83 0.05 29.76
CA ILE A 163 -13.29 0.57 28.47
C ILE A 163 -12.83 -0.35 27.34
N GLY A 164 -11.59 -0.83 27.39
CA GLY A 164 -10.94 -1.57 26.33
C GLY A 164 -10.75 -0.75 25.04
N GLU A 165 -10.09 -1.36 24.08
CA GLU A 165 -9.80 -0.72 22.80
C GLU A 165 -11.04 -0.64 21.89
N THR A 166 -11.12 0.43 21.10
CA THR A 166 -12.09 0.54 20.01
C THR A 166 -11.73 -0.48 18.95
N LYS A 167 -12.49 -1.56 18.88
CA LYS A 167 -12.41 -2.48 17.74
C LYS A 167 -12.79 -1.69 16.50
N THR A 168 -11.91 -1.73 15.49
CA THR A 168 -12.25 -1.19 14.18
C THR A 168 -13.25 -2.14 13.53
N GLY A 169 -14.53 -1.87 13.77
CA GLY A 169 -15.65 -2.56 13.13
C GLY A 169 -15.66 -2.28 11.63
N ARG A 170 -14.89 -3.06 10.85
CA ARG A 170 -15.03 -3.01 9.39
C ARG A 170 -16.40 -3.59 9.04
N ASN A 171 -17.29 -2.74 8.54
CA ASN A 171 -18.58 -3.12 7.95
C ASN A 171 -19.64 -3.65 8.92
N GLU A 172 -19.58 -3.34 10.23
CA GLU A 172 -20.58 -3.82 11.21
C GLU A 172 -22.03 -3.45 10.82
N GLU A 173 -22.22 -2.32 10.13
CA GLU A 173 -23.55 -1.84 9.70
C GLU A 173 -24.26 -2.74 8.67
N TRP A 174 -23.54 -3.58 7.92
CA TRP A 174 -24.15 -4.37 6.84
C TRP A 174 -23.66 -5.83 6.77
N PHE A 175 -22.55 -6.15 7.41
CA PHE A 175 -21.96 -7.48 7.35
C PHE A 175 -22.68 -8.44 8.30
N SER A 176 -23.76 -9.04 7.82
CA SER A 176 -24.58 -10.00 8.57
C SER A 176 -23.93 -11.39 8.71
N GLU A 177 -24.42 -12.21 9.64
CA GLU A 177 -23.98 -13.61 9.80
C GLU A 177 -24.15 -14.41 8.48
N ARG A 178 -25.12 -14.02 7.65
CA ARG A 178 -25.31 -14.54 6.28
C ARG A 178 -24.09 -14.30 5.39
N CYS A 179 -23.51 -13.10 5.43
CA CYS A 179 -22.28 -12.77 4.71
C CYS A 179 -21.09 -13.61 5.20
N LYS A 180 -20.96 -13.74 6.53
CA LYS A 180 -19.90 -14.51 7.17
C LYS A 180 -19.96 -16.00 6.78
N ASN A 181 -21.13 -16.63 6.91
CA ASN A 181 -21.34 -18.03 6.55
C ASN A 181 -21.06 -18.28 5.06
N SER A 182 -21.45 -17.36 4.17
CA SER A 182 -21.18 -17.51 2.73
C SER A 182 -19.68 -17.40 2.41
N ILE A 183 -18.97 -16.48 3.07
CA ILE A 183 -17.51 -16.34 2.93
C ILE A 183 -16.79 -17.58 3.47
N GLU A 184 -17.25 -18.14 4.59
CA GLU A 184 -16.69 -19.35 5.17
C GLU A 184 -16.84 -20.55 4.23
N LYS A 185 -18.04 -20.78 3.67
CA LYS A 185 -18.26 -21.81 2.64
C LYS A 185 -17.32 -21.64 1.44
N ARG A 186 -17.12 -20.40 0.98
CA ARG A 186 -16.16 -20.08 -0.10
C ARG A 186 -14.72 -20.38 0.30
N ASN A 187 -14.33 -20.07 1.54
CA ASN A 187 -12.98 -20.34 2.05
C ASN A 187 -12.74 -21.85 2.16
N GLN A 188 -13.72 -22.61 2.65
CA GLN A 188 -13.66 -24.09 2.67
C GLN A 188 -13.49 -24.68 1.26
N ALA A 189 -14.24 -24.19 0.28
CA ALA A 189 -14.07 -24.63 -1.11
C ALA A 189 -12.71 -24.24 -1.70
N ARG A 190 -12.15 -23.08 -1.30
CA ARG A 190 -10.79 -22.69 -1.68
C ARG A 190 -9.75 -23.64 -1.09
N LEU A 191 -9.89 -24.05 0.17
CA LEU A 191 -9.00 -25.03 0.80
C LEU A 191 -9.04 -26.37 0.06
N LYS A 192 -10.24 -26.86 -0.31
CA LYS A 192 -10.39 -28.08 -1.14
C LYS A 192 -9.69 -27.96 -2.50
N LEU A 193 -9.82 -26.81 -3.16
CA LEU A 193 -9.16 -26.53 -4.44
C LEU A 193 -7.63 -26.49 -4.32
N LEU A 194 -7.10 -25.91 -3.23
CA LEU A 194 -5.65 -25.87 -2.96
C LEU A 194 -5.08 -27.25 -2.63
N GLN A 195 -5.85 -28.09 -1.93
CA GLN A 195 -5.45 -29.47 -1.64
C GLN A 195 -5.42 -30.33 -2.89
N ARG A 196 -6.43 -30.22 -3.76
CA ARG A 196 -6.50 -30.95 -5.03
C ARG A 196 -7.10 -30.09 -6.13
N TYR A 197 -6.29 -29.78 -7.14
CA TYR A 197 -6.73 -29.02 -8.29
C TYR A 197 -7.47 -29.93 -9.29
N THR A 198 -8.80 -29.86 -9.28
CA THR A 198 -9.69 -30.58 -10.20
C THR A 198 -10.72 -29.63 -10.79
N ARG A 199 -11.26 -29.98 -11.96
CA ARG A 199 -12.31 -29.18 -12.62
C ARG A 199 -13.54 -29.02 -11.71
N GLN A 200 -13.95 -30.08 -11.02
CA GLN A 200 -15.07 -30.04 -10.08
C GLN A 200 -14.82 -29.08 -8.92
N ASN A 201 -13.63 -29.11 -8.31
CA ASN A 201 -13.27 -28.22 -7.20
C ASN A 201 -13.21 -26.75 -7.65
N LEU A 202 -12.75 -26.51 -8.89
CA LEU A 202 -12.70 -25.17 -9.47
C LEU A 202 -14.11 -24.61 -9.70
N GLU A 203 -15.01 -25.43 -10.24
CA GLU A 203 -16.41 -25.08 -10.47
C GLU A 203 -17.16 -24.80 -9.15
N ASP A 204 -16.98 -25.65 -8.13
CA ASP A 204 -17.54 -25.47 -6.78
C ASP A 204 -17.03 -24.17 -6.11
N TYR A 205 -15.72 -23.93 -6.16
CA TYR A 205 -15.15 -22.67 -5.66
C TYR A 205 -15.71 -21.45 -6.40
N ASN A 206 -15.81 -21.51 -7.72
CA ASN A 206 -16.34 -20.41 -8.53
C ASN A 206 -17.83 -20.17 -8.27
N ALA A 207 -18.62 -21.21 -8.04
CA ALA A 207 -20.03 -21.11 -7.64
C ALA A 207 -20.17 -20.40 -6.28
N LYS A 208 -19.48 -20.89 -5.24
CA LYS A 208 -19.50 -20.30 -3.89
C LYS A 208 -18.91 -18.89 -3.85
N ARG A 209 -17.91 -18.60 -4.69
CA ARG A 209 -17.36 -17.25 -4.86
C ARG A 209 -18.39 -16.28 -5.44
N ARG A 210 -19.16 -16.70 -6.45
CA ARG A 210 -20.24 -15.89 -7.04
C ARG A 210 -21.37 -15.67 -6.03
N GLU A 211 -21.76 -16.71 -5.32
CA GLU A 211 -22.79 -16.65 -4.28
C GLU A 211 -22.40 -15.68 -3.14
N ALA A 212 -21.18 -15.81 -2.59
CA ALA A 212 -20.69 -14.90 -1.55
C ALA A 212 -20.64 -13.46 -2.03
N LYS A 213 -20.19 -13.21 -3.26
CA LYS A 213 -20.24 -11.85 -3.85
C LYS A 213 -21.67 -11.33 -4.01
N ARG A 214 -22.63 -12.18 -4.34
CA ARG A 214 -24.04 -11.78 -4.48
C ARG A 214 -24.61 -11.41 -3.10
N ILE A 215 -24.47 -12.28 -2.11
CA ILE A 215 -24.98 -12.08 -0.75
C ILE A 215 -24.39 -10.80 -0.14
N CYS A 216 -23.06 -10.63 -0.17
CA CYS A 216 -22.44 -9.42 0.37
C CYS A 216 -22.91 -8.15 -0.33
N ARG A 217 -23.18 -8.19 -1.64
CA ARG A 217 -23.70 -7.03 -2.38
C ARG A 217 -25.15 -6.73 -2.02
N GLU A 218 -26.00 -7.75 -1.90
CA GLU A 218 -27.38 -7.60 -1.47
C GLU A 218 -27.48 -6.99 -0.07
N GLU A 219 -26.76 -7.53 0.91
CA GLU A 219 -26.80 -7.07 2.30
C GLU A 219 -26.24 -5.65 2.42
N LYS A 220 -25.17 -5.32 1.69
CA LYS A 220 -24.66 -3.95 1.59
C LYS A 220 -25.71 -2.99 1.01
N ARG A 221 -26.40 -3.38 -0.07
CA ARG A 221 -27.46 -2.56 -0.67
C ARG A 221 -28.63 -2.35 0.28
N LYS A 222 -29.09 -3.39 0.98
CA LYS A 222 -30.16 -3.28 1.98
C LYS A 222 -29.81 -2.28 3.09
N SER A 223 -28.60 -2.35 3.62
CA SER A 223 -28.13 -1.41 4.65
C SER A 223 -28.06 0.03 4.14
N ILE A 224 -27.56 0.23 2.91
CA ILE A 224 -27.56 1.55 2.26
C ILE A 224 -28.99 2.07 2.09
N ASN A 225 -29.91 1.26 1.57
CA ASN A 225 -31.30 1.66 1.38
C ASN A 225 -31.99 2.03 2.70
N LYS A 226 -31.79 1.23 3.76
CA LYS A 226 -32.29 1.54 5.10
C LYS A 226 -31.73 2.86 5.63
N ARG A 227 -30.46 3.16 5.34
CA ARG A 227 -29.84 4.44 5.70
C ARG A 227 -30.47 5.60 4.93
N LEU A 228 -30.77 5.42 3.64
CA LEU A 228 -31.47 6.42 2.83
C LEU A 228 -32.89 6.67 3.34
N GLU A 229 -33.66 5.62 3.63
CA GLU A 229 -35.00 5.75 4.21
C GLU A 229 -34.98 6.51 5.55
N ASN A 230 -34.00 6.21 6.41
CA ASN A 230 -33.82 6.95 7.66
C ASN A 230 -33.52 8.44 7.43
N ILE A 231 -32.72 8.77 6.41
CA ILE A 231 -32.39 10.15 6.03
C ILE A 231 -33.63 10.87 5.50
N GLU A 232 -34.42 10.21 4.63
CA GLU A 232 -35.67 10.75 4.09
C GLU A 232 -36.69 11.04 5.20
N ASN A 233 -36.85 10.13 6.15
CA ASN A 233 -37.74 10.31 7.31
C ASN A 233 -37.29 11.50 8.19
N MET A 234 -36.00 11.62 8.48
CA MET A 234 -35.48 12.74 9.28
C MET A 234 -35.63 14.10 8.59
N ASN A 235 -35.60 14.12 7.25
CA ASN A 235 -35.87 15.31 6.47
C ASN A 235 -37.36 15.71 6.55
N GLY A 236 -38.26 14.73 6.46
CA GLY A 236 -39.70 14.94 6.64
C GLY A 236 -40.09 15.45 8.04
N GLU A 237 -39.34 15.06 9.07
CA GLU A 237 -39.51 15.53 10.45
C GLU A 237 -38.88 16.93 10.72
N HIS A 238 -38.32 17.60 9.71
CA HIS A 238 -37.57 18.87 9.84
C HIS A 238 -36.43 18.82 10.88
N ASN A 239 -35.87 17.64 11.18
CA ASN A 239 -34.82 17.47 12.17
C ASN A 239 -33.43 17.65 11.55
N THR A 240 -33.15 18.88 11.11
CA THR A 240 -31.95 19.27 10.34
C THR A 240 -30.64 18.86 11.01
N ARG A 241 -30.57 18.88 12.35
CA ARG A 241 -29.37 18.51 13.12
C ARG A 241 -29.02 17.02 13.05
N LYS A 242 -30.01 16.14 12.88
CA LYS A 242 -29.77 14.69 12.75
C LYS A 242 -29.52 14.27 11.29
N PHE A 243 -30.05 15.03 10.34
CA PHE A 243 -29.88 14.81 8.90
C PHE A 243 -28.41 14.92 8.43
N TYR A 244 -27.65 15.88 8.97
CA TYR A 244 -26.24 16.12 8.60
C TYR A 244 -25.21 15.32 9.41
N LYS A 245 -25.65 14.35 10.22
CA LYS A 245 -24.78 13.60 11.14
C LYS A 245 -24.53 12.18 10.64
#